data_AF-A0AAX3IEB1-F1
#
_entry.id   AF-A0AAX3IEB1-F1
#
_cell.length_a   1.000
_cell.length_b   1.000
_cell.length_c   1.000
_cell.angle_alpha   90.00
_cell.angle_beta   90.00
_cell.angle_gamma   90.00
#
_symmetry.space_group_name_H-M   'P 1'
#
loop_
_entity.id
_entity.type
_entity.pdbx_description
1 polymer ?
#
loop_
_entity_poly.entity_id
_entity_poly.type
_entity_poly.pdbx_seq_one_letter_code
_entity_poly.pdbx_strand_id
1 'polypeptide(L)'
;MPSSLSRRWHLRQLIAASSLILLVACAEKPTAADAQPLPKLQTAPAIAPAVVAPLAVDNLDIQPTQTFAEWQAGFRAQALQAGITADVFDNAFAGVTPDMAVIRADRSQPEFSRPVWEYLDGALSPVRVRNGQALLVKYADILQSIEQRYGVDRQALVSV
;
A
#
# COMPACT_ATOMS: atom_id res chain seq x y z
N MET A 1 -29.83 -69.47 -9.18
CA MET A 1 -29.65 -68.04 -9.48
C MET A 1 -28.22 -67.61 -9.16
N PRO A 2 -27.32 -67.44 -10.16
CA PRO A 2 -25.91 -67.14 -9.96
C PRO A 2 -25.59 -65.68 -10.31
N SER A 3 -25.33 -64.81 -9.33
CA SER A 3 -24.96 -63.41 -9.63
C SER A 3 -23.97 -62.77 -8.63
N SER A 4 -23.40 -63.54 -7.70
CA SER A 4 -22.50 -62.99 -6.66
C SER A 4 -21.00 -63.08 -7.00
N LEU A 5 -20.60 -63.93 -7.95
CA LEU A 5 -19.19 -64.15 -8.31
C LEU A 5 -18.64 -63.10 -9.31
N SER A 6 -19.46 -62.63 -10.26
CA SER A 6 -19.05 -61.62 -11.25
C SER A 6 -18.84 -60.23 -10.62
N ARG A 7 -19.64 -59.88 -9.61
CA ARG A 7 -19.57 -58.58 -8.92
C ARG A 7 -18.28 -58.38 -8.12
N ARG A 8 -17.71 -59.46 -7.58
CA ARG A 8 -16.42 -59.44 -6.86
C ARG A 8 -15.21 -59.35 -7.81
N TRP A 9 -15.37 -59.81 -9.04
CA TRP A 9 -14.32 -59.72 -10.06
C TRP A 9 -14.19 -58.30 -10.61
N HIS A 10 -15.31 -57.62 -10.88
CA HIS A 10 -15.32 -56.22 -11.28
C HIS A 10 -14.80 -55.29 -10.17
N LEU A 11 -15.11 -55.56 -8.90
CA LEU A 11 -14.63 -54.75 -7.77
C LEU A 11 -13.10 -54.84 -7.58
N ARG A 12 -12.51 -56.01 -7.85
CA ARG A 12 -11.05 -56.20 -7.83
C ARG A 12 -10.35 -55.55 -9.02
N GLN A 13 -10.97 -55.54 -10.20
CA GLN A 13 -10.43 -54.84 -11.38
C GLN A 13 -10.48 -53.31 -11.21
N LEU A 14 -11.51 -52.77 -10.56
CA LEU A 14 -11.62 -51.33 -10.29
C LEU A 14 -10.58 -50.83 -9.26
N ILE A 15 -10.22 -51.66 -8.27
CA ILE A 15 -9.17 -51.33 -7.29
C ILE A 15 -7.77 -51.37 -7.94
N ALA A 16 -7.49 -52.37 -8.80
CA ALA A 16 -6.20 -52.44 -9.49
C ALA A 16 -6.00 -51.32 -10.53
N ALA A 17 -7.06 -50.87 -11.21
CA ALA A 17 -7.00 -49.77 -12.16
C ALA A 17 -6.77 -48.40 -11.49
N SER A 18 -7.27 -48.21 -10.27
CA SER A 18 -7.08 -46.95 -9.52
C SER A 18 -5.64 -46.78 -9.00
N SER A 19 -4.96 -47.89 -8.68
CA SER A 19 -3.56 -47.84 -8.21
C SER A 19 -2.55 -47.53 -9.32
N LEU A 20 -2.90 -47.72 -10.59
CA LEU A 20 -2.02 -47.39 -11.72
C LEU A 20 -2.10 -45.90 -12.11
N ILE A 21 -3.18 -45.20 -11.73
CA ILE A 21 -3.39 -43.78 -12.04
C ILE A 21 -2.65 -42.86 -11.03
N LEU A 22 -2.27 -43.37 -9.86
CA LEU A 22 -1.60 -42.59 -8.80
C LEU A 22 -0.06 -42.56 -8.86
N LEU A 23 0.57 -43.23 -9.83
CA LEU A 23 2.04 -43.26 -9.97
C LEU A 23 2.60 -42.45 -11.15
N VAL A 24 1.77 -41.70 -11.89
CA VAL A 24 2.21 -40.89 -13.05
C VAL A 24 1.90 -39.40 -12.81
N ALA A 25 2.33 -38.85 -11.68
CA ALA A 25 2.15 -37.42 -11.37
C ALA A 25 3.42 -36.70 -10.87
N CYS A 26 4.60 -37.34 -10.93
CA CYS A 26 5.86 -36.71 -10.50
C CYS A 26 6.93 -36.65 -11.60
N ALA A 27 6.53 -36.70 -12.88
CA ALA A 27 7.46 -36.57 -14.00
C ALA A 27 6.99 -35.51 -15.01
N GLU A 28 6.52 -34.36 -14.52
CA GLU A 28 6.42 -33.18 -15.36
C GLU A 28 7.72 -32.38 -15.22
N LYS A 29 8.64 -32.64 -16.15
CA LYS A 29 9.74 -31.72 -16.44
C LYS A 29 9.09 -30.36 -16.75
N PRO A 30 9.56 -29.23 -16.21
CA PRO A 30 9.08 -27.94 -16.66
C PRO A 30 9.48 -27.81 -18.13
N THR A 31 8.50 -27.95 -19.03
CA THR A 31 8.66 -27.67 -20.46
C THR A 31 8.80 -26.17 -20.60
N ALA A 32 10.01 -25.68 -20.34
CA ALA A 32 10.46 -24.35 -20.75
C ALA A 32 10.73 -24.27 -22.26
N ALA A 33 10.37 -25.30 -23.03
CA ALA A 33 10.68 -25.45 -24.45
C ALA A 33 9.56 -24.97 -25.40
N ASP A 34 8.33 -24.75 -24.91
CA ASP A 34 7.22 -24.21 -25.72
C ASP A 34 6.83 -22.77 -25.33
N ALA A 35 7.78 -22.01 -24.79
CA ALA A 35 7.61 -20.56 -24.73
C ALA A 35 7.68 -20.01 -26.17
N GLN A 36 6.52 -19.71 -26.75
CA GLN A 36 6.45 -18.93 -27.99
C GLN A 36 7.30 -17.67 -27.82
N PRO A 37 8.15 -17.31 -28.80
CA PRO A 37 8.89 -16.07 -28.75
C PRO A 37 7.88 -14.93 -28.58
N LEU A 38 8.08 -14.11 -27.54
CA LEU A 38 7.36 -12.85 -27.41
C LEU A 38 7.47 -12.11 -28.76
N PRO A 39 6.37 -11.51 -29.28
CA PRO A 39 6.48 -10.66 -30.45
C PRO A 39 7.57 -9.64 -30.15
N LYS A 40 8.61 -9.61 -30.99
CA LYS A 40 9.66 -8.60 -30.87
C LYS A 40 8.94 -7.26 -30.95
N LEU A 41 8.88 -6.55 -29.83
CA LEU A 41 8.49 -5.15 -29.82
C LEU A 41 9.37 -4.48 -30.86
N GLN A 42 8.76 -4.02 -31.95
CA GLN A 42 9.44 -3.15 -32.90
C GLN A 42 10.01 -2.01 -32.06
N THR A 43 11.32 -1.85 -32.10
CA THR A 43 11.98 -0.67 -31.57
C THR A 43 11.38 0.52 -32.30
N ALA A 44 10.41 1.17 -31.66
CA ALA A 44 10.12 2.56 -31.91
C ALA A 44 11.47 3.31 -31.82
N PRO A 45 11.74 4.28 -32.71
CA PRO A 45 12.99 5.02 -32.66
C PRO A 45 13.19 5.53 -31.23
N ALA A 46 14.34 5.18 -30.65
CA ALA A 46 14.74 5.64 -29.34
C ALA A 46 14.79 7.16 -29.37
N ILE A 47 13.75 7.81 -28.85
CA ILE A 47 13.87 9.18 -28.41
C ILE A 47 14.81 9.08 -27.21
N ALA A 48 16.07 9.47 -27.40
CA ALA A 48 17.02 9.59 -26.31
C ALA A 48 16.33 10.39 -25.18
N PRO A 49 16.39 9.96 -23.92
CA PRO A 49 15.92 10.81 -22.85
C PRO A 49 16.79 12.07 -22.92
N ALA A 50 16.18 13.20 -23.26
CA ALA A 50 16.81 14.47 -22.99
C ALA A 50 17.09 14.47 -21.49
N VAL A 51 18.37 14.40 -21.11
CA VAL A 51 18.80 14.77 -19.77
C VAL A 51 18.40 16.24 -19.66
N VAL A 52 17.22 16.47 -19.11
CA VAL A 52 16.78 17.80 -18.73
C VAL A 52 17.73 18.18 -17.62
N ALA A 53 18.72 19.03 -17.93
CA ALA A 53 19.53 19.65 -16.89
C ALA A 53 18.56 20.23 -15.86
N PRO A 54 18.78 20.03 -14.55
CA PRO A 54 17.94 20.65 -13.55
C PRO A 54 17.97 22.15 -13.82
N LEU A 55 16.80 22.71 -14.16
CA LEU A 55 16.65 24.15 -14.20
C LEU A 55 16.99 24.62 -12.79
N ALA A 56 18.11 25.33 -12.65
CA ALA A 56 18.40 26.10 -11.46
C ALA A 56 17.30 27.16 -11.37
N VAL A 57 16.17 26.79 -10.76
CA VAL A 57 15.10 27.71 -10.34
C VAL A 57 15.53 28.37 -9.05
N ASP A 58 16.69 29.01 -9.07
CA ASP A 58 17.09 29.95 -8.03
C ASP A 58 16.21 31.18 -8.21
N ASN A 59 15.09 31.19 -7.47
CA ASN A 59 14.06 32.23 -7.41
C ASN A 59 12.99 32.18 -8.51
N LEU A 60 12.06 31.23 -8.37
CA LEU A 60 10.67 31.56 -8.70
C LEU A 60 10.15 32.45 -7.55
N ASP A 61 10.09 33.75 -7.77
CA ASP A 61 9.27 34.67 -6.99
C ASP A 61 7.79 34.28 -7.22
N ILE A 62 7.35 33.19 -6.57
CA ILE A 62 5.94 32.83 -6.50
C ILE A 62 5.31 33.81 -5.53
N GLN A 63 4.93 34.97 -6.07
CA GLN A 63 4.07 35.90 -5.36
C GLN A 63 2.68 35.25 -5.25
N PRO A 64 2.12 35.11 -4.05
CA PRO A 64 0.79 34.55 -3.88
C PRO A 64 -0.23 35.34 -4.72
N THR A 65 -1.07 34.65 -5.48
CA THR A 65 -2.13 35.29 -6.29
C THR A 65 -3.12 36.09 -5.44
N GLN A 66 -3.21 35.77 -4.15
CA GLN A 66 -4.00 36.46 -3.15
C GLN A 66 -3.32 36.37 -1.77
N THR A 67 -3.60 37.33 -0.91
CA THR A 67 -3.13 37.36 0.48
C THR A 67 -3.80 36.26 1.32
N PHE A 68 -3.19 35.91 2.46
CA PHE A 68 -3.80 34.98 3.41
C PHE A 68 -5.16 35.45 3.92
N ALA A 69 -5.33 36.76 4.14
CA ALA A 69 -6.60 37.33 4.58
C ALA A 69 -7.71 37.17 3.53
N GLU A 70 -7.40 37.39 2.25
CA GLU A 70 -8.34 37.18 1.14
C GLU A 70 -8.71 35.69 1.01
N TRP A 71 -7.73 34.80 1.14
CA TRP A 71 -7.98 33.36 1.19
C TRP A 71 -8.88 32.98 2.37
N GLN A 72 -8.58 33.48 3.58
CA GLN A 72 -9.33 33.19 4.79
C GLN A 72 -10.78 33.67 4.67
N ALA A 73 -11.01 34.85 4.07
CA ALA A 73 -12.36 35.36 3.84
C ALA A 73 -13.16 34.46 2.87
N GLY A 74 -12.53 34.03 1.78
CA GLY A 74 -13.14 33.08 0.84
C GLY A 74 -13.41 31.71 1.48
N PHE A 75 -12.45 31.20 2.25
CA PHE A 75 -12.59 29.94 2.97
C PHE A 75 -13.66 30.02 4.07
N ARG A 76 -13.80 31.16 4.75
CA ARG A 76 -14.89 31.40 5.71
C ARG A 76 -16.25 31.23 5.04
N ALA A 77 -16.45 31.82 3.87
CA ALA A 77 -17.71 31.68 3.14
C ALA A 77 -18.01 30.20 2.81
N GLN A 78 -17.00 29.44 2.38
CA GLN A 78 -17.13 27.99 2.13
C GLN A 78 -17.45 27.21 3.40
N ALA A 79 -16.78 27.52 4.52
CA ALA A 79 -16.99 26.85 5.80
C ALA A 79 -18.42 27.07 6.33
N LEU A 80 -18.94 28.31 6.23
CA LEU A 80 -20.32 28.61 6.62
C LEU A 80 -21.34 27.87 5.73
N GLN A 81 -21.09 27.79 4.42
CA GLN A 81 -21.92 27.01 3.49
C GLN A 81 -21.90 25.51 3.81
N ALA A 82 -20.77 25.00 4.32
CA ALA A 82 -20.63 23.63 4.80
C ALA A 82 -21.27 23.39 6.19
N GLY A 83 -21.88 24.40 6.80
CA GLY A 83 -22.60 24.29 8.08
C GLY A 83 -21.76 24.57 9.33
N ILE A 84 -20.52 25.05 9.18
CA ILE A 84 -19.73 25.55 10.31
C ILE A 84 -20.36 26.87 10.79
N THR A 85 -20.55 27.02 12.10
CA THR A 85 -21.06 28.29 12.63
C THR A 85 -19.96 29.36 12.59
N ALA A 86 -20.37 30.62 12.47
CA ALA A 86 -19.47 31.77 12.48
C ALA A 86 -18.56 31.76 13.72
N ASP A 87 -19.14 31.54 14.90
CA ASP A 87 -18.38 31.50 16.16
C ASP A 87 -17.30 30.42 16.17
N VAL A 88 -17.57 29.23 15.61
CA VAL A 88 -16.55 28.16 15.53
C VAL A 88 -15.42 28.56 14.60
N PHE A 89 -15.74 29.14 13.44
CA PHE A 89 -14.72 29.60 12.50
C PHE A 89 -13.87 30.72 13.09
N ASP A 90 -14.52 31.75 13.63
CA ASP A 90 -13.86 32.97 14.11
C ASP A 90 -12.96 32.65 15.31
N ASN A 91 -13.38 31.74 16.20
CA ASN A 91 -12.53 31.24 17.29
C ASN A 91 -11.36 30.38 16.77
N ALA A 92 -11.59 29.49 15.81
CA ALA A 92 -10.54 28.62 15.26
C ALA A 92 -9.47 29.41 14.49
N PHE A 93 -9.85 30.53 13.88
CA PHE A 93 -8.96 31.40 13.10
C PHE A 93 -8.41 32.60 13.88
N ALA A 94 -8.73 32.73 15.17
CA ALA A 94 -8.25 33.83 16.00
C ALA A 94 -6.70 33.81 16.08
N GLY A 95 -6.05 34.85 15.56
CA GLY A 95 -4.60 34.98 15.57
C GLY A 95 -3.84 34.03 14.63
N VAL A 96 -4.54 33.30 13.76
CA VAL A 96 -3.90 32.42 12.78
C VAL A 96 -3.20 33.26 11.71
N THR A 97 -1.93 32.93 11.48
CA THR A 97 -1.10 33.49 10.40
C THR A 97 -0.40 32.37 9.65
N PRO A 98 0.05 32.59 8.40
CA PRO A 98 0.85 31.61 7.68
C PRO A 98 2.08 31.17 8.47
N ASP A 99 2.29 29.86 8.56
CA ASP A 99 3.50 29.26 9.15
C ASP A 99 4.52 28.92 8.06
N MET A 100 5.63 29.65 8.03
CA MET A 100 6.71 29.41 7.06
C MET A 100 7.42 28.07 7.24
N ALA A 101 7.36 27.44 8.43
CA ALA A 101 7.88 26.09 8.62
C ALA A 101 7.05 25.06 7.85
N VAL A 102 5.72 25.21 7.84
CA VAL A 102 4.81 24.35 7.06
C VAL A 102 5.09 24.51 5.56
N ILE A 103 5.23 25.74 5.07
CA ILE A 103 5.53 26.00 3.65
C ILE A 103 6.88 25.40 3.25
N ARG A 104 7.90 25.50 4.11
CA ARG A 104 9.21 24.88 3.83
C ARG A 104 9.10 23.36 3.77
N ALA A 105 8.42 22.74 4.74
CA ALA A 105 8.23 21.29 4.78
C ALA A 105 7.47 20.78 3.55
N ASP A 106 6.42 21.47 3.13
CA ASP A 106 5.64 21.17 1.92
C ASP A 106 6.50 21.16 0.65
N ARG A 107 7.42 22.14 0.54
CA ARG A 107 8.36 22.25 -0.58
C ARG A 107 9.54 21.28 -0.52
N SER A 108 9.85 20.73 0.65
CA SER A 108 11.04 19.91 0.88
C SER A 108 10.72 18.42 1.08
N GLN A 109 9.85 17.85 0.24
CA GLN A 109 9.45 16.43 0.30
C GLN A 109 10.65 15.48 0.12
N PRO A 110 11.12 14.81 1.18
CA PRO A 110 12.32 13.96 1.14
C PRO A 110 12.09 12.60 0.46
N GLU A 111 10.84 12.27 0.11
CA GLU A 111 10.41 10.97 -0.42
C GLU A 111 11.07 10.62 -1.75
N PHE A 112 11.53 11.63 -2.52
CA PHE A 112 12.17 11.43 -3.81
C PHE A 112 13.69 11.31 -3.75
N SER A 113 14.31 11.46 -2.57
CA SER A 113 15.77 11.61 -2.44
C SER A 113 16.44 10.53 -1.59
N ARG A 114 15.69 9.74 -0.82
CA ARG A 114 16.26 8.74 0.11
C ARG A 114 16.18 7.33 -0.48
N PRO A 115 17.27 6.54 -0.47
CA PRO A 115 17.20 5.14 -0.84
C PRO A 115 16.29 4.35 0.09
N VAL A 116 15.57 3.36 -0.45
CA VAL A 116 14.56 2.57 0.29
C VAL A 116 15.13 1.92 1.57
N TRP A 117 16.38 1.44 1.52
CA TRP A 117 17.06 0.83 2.66
C TRP A 117 17.25 1.80 3.84
N GLU A 118 17.53 3.07 3.56
CA GLU A 118 17.68 4.08 4.61
C GLU A 118 16.34 4.37 5.33
N TYR A 119 15.23 4.28 4.59
CA TYR A 119 13.90 4.33 5.20
C TYR A 119 13.63 3.11 6.08
N LEU A 120 13.96 1.90 5.60
CA LEU A 120 13.75 0.66 6.33
C LEU A 120 14.56 0.59 7.63
N ASP A 121 15.80 1.06 7.64
CA ASP A 121 16.65 1.09 8.84
C ASP A 121 16.00 1.89 9.98
N GLY A 122 15.36 3.03 9.64
CA GLY A 122 14.60 3.81 10.61
C GLY A 122 13.27 3.16 10.98
N ALA A 123 12.53 2.69 9.98
CA ALA A 123 11.19 2.13 10.15
C ALA A 123 11.18 0.84 10.99
N LEU A 124 12.19 0.00 10.82
CA LEU A 124 12.34 -1.31 11.47
C LEU A 124 13.36 -1.28 12.61
N SER A 125 13.70 -0.09 13.13
CA SER A 125 14.68 0.03 14.19
C SER A 125 14.32 -0.80 15.44
N PRO A 126 15.30 -1.39 16.15
CA PRO A 126 15.03 -2.22 17.33
C PRO A 126 14.21 -1.51 18.42
N VAL A 127 14.38 -0.19 18.54
CA VAL A 127 13.61 0.64 19.48
C VAL A 127 12.12 0.67 19.09
N ARG A 128 11.80 0.86 17.80
CA ARG A 128 10.40 0.83 17.33
C ARG A 128 9.78 -0.54 17.52
N VAL A 129 10.51 -1.61 17.21
CA VAL A 129 10.04 -2.99 17.41
C VAL A 129 9.70 -3.25 18.88
N ARG A 130 10.61 -2.91 19.81
CA ARG A 130 10.39 -3.08 21.24
C ARG A 130 9.20 -2.25 21.73
N ASN A 131 9.08 -1.01 21.26
CA ASN A 131 7.95 -0.15 21.61
C ASN A 131 6.62 -0.75 21.10
N GLY A 132 6.57 -1.26 19.87
CA GLY A 132 5.40 -1.94 19.32
C GLY A 132 5.01 -3.17 20.13
N GLN A 133 5.98 -4.00 20.52
CA GLN A 133 5.74 -5.16 21.40
C GLN A 133 5.18 -4.75 22.76
N ALA A 134 5.70 -3.67 23.35
CA ALA A 134 5.19 -3.14 24.61
C ALA A 134 3.75 -2.62 24.47
N LEU A 135 3.40 -1.99 23.35
CA LEU A 135 2.05 -1.52 23.06
C LEU A 135 1.07 -2.68 22.86
N LEU A 136 1.49 -3.75 22.18
CA LEU A 136 0.69 -4.98 22.01
C LEU A 136 0.32 -5.61 23.35
N VAL A 137 1.23 -5.62 24.31
CA VAL A 137 0.97 -6.12 25.67
C VAL A 137 0.09 -5.14 26.44
N LYS A 138 0.42 -3.84 26.42
CA LYS A 138 -0.30 -2.80 27.17
C LYS A 138 -1.77 -2.70 26.78
N TYR A 139 -2.08 -2.88 25.49
CA TYR A 139 -3.41 -2.70 24.92
C TYR A 139 -4.04 -4.03 24.46
N ALA A 140 -3.62 -5.16 25.03
CA ALA A 140 -4.03 -6.48 24.56
C ALA A 140 -5.56 -6.65 24.43
N ASP A 141 -6.32 -6.25 25.45
CA ASP A 141 -7.77 -6.45 25.50
C ASP A 141 -8.51 -5.59 24.45
N ILE A 142 -8.13 -4.31 24.30
CA ILE A 142 -8.77 -3.43 23.32
C ILE A 142 -8.39 -3.82 21.89
N LEU A 143 -7.13 -4.21 21.67
CA LEU A 143 -6.67 -4.70 20.38
C LEU A 143 -7.39 -5.98 19.99
N GLN A 144 -7.60 -6.90 20.94
CA GLN A 144 -8.40 -8.09 20.71
C GLN A 144 -9.85 -7.75 20.36
N SER A 145 -10.47 -6.80 21.06
CA SER A 145 -11.83 -6.37 20.75
C SER A 145 -11.94 -5.74 19.35
N ILE A 146 -10.95 -4.93 18.95
CA ILE A 146 -10.89 -4.32 17.61
C ILE A 146 -10.71 -5.40 16.55
N GLU A 147 -9.78 -6.33 16.76
CA GLU A 147 -9.52 -7.43 15.84
C GLU A 147 -10.77 -8.31 15.65
N GLN A 148 -11.49 -8.64 16.73
CA GLN A 148 -12.73 -9.39 16.65
C GLN A 148 -13.85 -8.64 15.92
N ARG A 149 -13.94 -7.32 16.12
CA ARG A 149 -15.01 -6.50 15.54
C ARG A 149 -14.78 -6.17 14.07
N TYR A 150 -13.52 -5.89 13.70
CA TYR A 150 -13.18 -5.34 12.39
C TYR A 150 -12.33 -6.29 11.53
N GLY A 151 -11.83 -7.39 12.09
CA GLY A 151 -11.00 -8.36 11.36
C GLY A 151 -9.60 -7.85 11.02
N VAL A 152 -9.15 -6.78 11.68
CA VAL A 152 -7.83 -6.18 11.47
C VAL A 152 -6.83 -6.80 12.45
N ASP A 153 -5.77 -7.40 11.92
CA ASP A 153 -4.67 -7.96 12.71
C ASP A 153 -4.09 -6.89 13.66
N ARG A 154 -3.95 -7.25 14.93
CA ARG A 154 -3.52 -6.28 15.96
C ARG A 154 -2.08 -5.80 15.75
N GLN A 155 -1.20 -6.61 15.17
CA GLN A 155 0.18 -6.21 14.88
C GLN A 155 0.20 -5.20 13.73
N ALA A 156 -0.62 -5.42 12.70
CA ALA A 156 -0.82 -4.45 11.62
C ALA A 156 -1.34 -3.12 12.17
N LEU A 157 -2.34 -3.15 13.06
CA LEU A 157 -2.89 -1.94 13.66
C LEU A 157 -1.86 -1.16 14.50
N VAL A 158 -1.02 -1.84 15.26
CA VAL A 158 0.04 -1.19 16.07
C VAL A 158 1.19 -0.67 15.21
N SER A 159 1.34 -1.16 13.97
CA SER A 159 2.42 -0.73 13.07
C SER A 159 2.15 0.60 12.36
N VAL A 160 0.89 1.03 12.30
CA VAL A 160 0.41 2.30 11.71
C VAL A 160 0.53 3.43 12.72
#